data_AF-A0A662I1U3-F1
#
_entry.id   AF-A0A662I1U3-F1
#
_cell.length_a   1.000
_cell.length_b   1.000
_cell.length_c   1.000
_cell.angle_alpha   90.00
_cell.angle_beta   90.00
_cell.angle_gamma   90.00
#
_symmetry.space_group_name_H-M   'P 1'
#
loop_
_entity.id
_entity.type
_entity.pdbx_description
1 polymer ?
#
loop_
_entity_poly.entity_id
_entity_poly.type
_entity_poly.pdbx_seq_one_letter_code
_entity_poly.pdbx_strand_id
1 'polypeptide(L)'
;MMAVNTLEELLKMLIENILALLPQIAKTLLILVIGWIIGKCIYIAVKKFIEKIGVDSTFKDSILGRALARFGMTISSFVASSIKWFIYTLALMSAIDIWGIPVLSHFTQIAVEYLPNFIGGILILVAGMIISEILVQIIDESLSTIKVPYIKLASLFSRILLYAIVVVTALLVMKIDVSILYALLNALFWGIALGIGVAIGIAFGLGLKDEVARSARRWFQLAGATEEKVAEKEYEKKIKEYKKKIENLEKELAKEKETVKELKEKKEEKIKEYERMEMDLNGKLKSLIKDSGKILCAHGGYSIEVSEPGVFPWIEVLVTLVANGYKVSLEKRDQKYIIEATLKRK
;
A
#
# COMPACT_ATOMS: atom_id res chain seq x y z
N MET A 1 -14.31 -43.79 98.38
CA MET A 1 -13.55 -44.61 97.41
C MET A 1 -13.64 -44.05 95.99
N MET A 2 -14.81 -43.87 95.38
CA MET A 2 -14.91 -43.35 94.00
C MET A 2 -14.18 -42.00 93.74
N ALA A 3 -14.33 -41.00 94.62
CA ALA A 3 -13.68 -39.69 94.43
C ALA A 3 -12.15 -39.70 94.54
N VAL A 4 -11.60 -40.65 95.31
CA VAL A 4 -10.14 -40.82 95.46
C VAL A 4 -9.58 -41.46 94.19
N ASN A 5 -10.27 -42.47 93.66
CA ASN A 5 -9.89 -43.14 92.42
C ASN A 5 -9.92 -42.19 91.21
N THR A 6 -10.92 -41.29 91.13
CA THR A 6 -10.96 -40.27 90.06
C THR A 6 -9.82 -39.27 90.16
N LEU A 7 -9.39 -38.91 91.37
CA LEU A 7 -8.26 -38.01 91.59
C LEU A 7 -6.94 -38.65 91.18
N GLU A 8 -6.75 -39.93 91.50
CA GLU A 8 -5.59 -40.71 91.08
C GLU A 8 -5.53 -40.87 89.55
N GLU A 9 -6.66 -41.11 88.90
CA GLU A 9 -6.75 -41.18 87.43
C GLU A 9 -6.41 -39.85 86.76
N LEU A 10 -6.97 -38.73 87.26
CA LEU A 10 -6.63 -37.40 86.75
C LEU A 10 -5.15 -37.06 86.93
N LEU A 11 -4.56 -37.44 88.06
CA LEU A 11 -3.14 -37.19 88.35
C LEU A 11 -2.23 -38.04 87.46
N LYS A 12 -2.57 -39.30 87.21
CA LYS A 12 -1.86 -40.15 86.24
C LYS A 12 -1.95 -39.58 84.83
N MET A 13 -3.14 -39.17 84.38
CA MET A 13 -3.31 -38.53 83.08
C MET A 13 -2.48 -37.25 82.93
N LEU A 14 -2.40 -36.41 83.98
CA LEU A 14 -1.55 -35.21 83.96
C LEU A 14 -0.07 -35.54 83.87
N ILE A 15 0.41 -36.52 84.64
CA ILE A 15 1.82 -36.95 84.60
C ILE A 15 2.16 -37.55 83.23
N GLU A 16 1.30 -38.40 82.67
CA GLU A 16 1.50 -39.00 81.35
C GLU A 16 1.54 -37.93 80.25
N ASN A 17 0.65 -36.94 80.30
CA ASN A 17 0.65 -35.81 79.36
C ASN A 17 1.92 -34.96 79.49
N ILE A 18 2.40 -34.68 80.70
CA ILE A 18 3.65 -33.93 80.93
C ILE A 18 4.87 -34.72 80.43
N LEU A 19 4.93 -36.03 80.71
CA LEU A 19 5.99 -36.90 80.22
C LEU A 19 5.98 -37.02 78.69
N ALA A 20 4.80 -36.97 78.05
CA ALA A 20 4.66 -36.94 76.60
C ALA A 20 5.12 -35.62 75.95
N LEU A 21 5.10 -34.50 76.69
CA LEU A 21 5.60 -33.20 76.21
C LEU A 21 7.14 -33.10 76.20
N LEU A 22 7.84 -33.77 77.13
CA LEU A 22 9.31 -33.78 77.16
C LEU A 22 9.96 -34.12 75.81
N PRO A 23 9.61 -35.24 75.14
CA PRO A 23 10.20 -35.60 73.85
C PRO A 23 9.82 -34.62 72.74
N GLN A 24 8.63 -34.00 72.77
CA GLN A 24 8.22 -32.99 71.79
C GLN A 24 9.04 -31.71 71.94
N ILE A 25 9.25 -31.23 73.17
CA ILE A 25 10.10 -30.07 73.46
C ILE A 25 11.53 -30.34 73.00
N ALA A 26 12.08 -31.53 73.27
CA ALA A 26 13.42 -31.91 72.84
C ALA A 26 13.56 -31.90 71.30
N LYS A 27 12.60 -32.48 70.57
CA LYS A 27 12.58 -32.46 69.09
C LYS A 27 12.47 -31.03 68.54
N THR A 28 11.61 -30.20 69.14
CA THR A 28 11.42 -28.79 68.79
C THR A 28 12.72 -28.00 68.96
N LEU A 29 13.40 -28.18 70.09
CA LEU A 29 14.68 -27.52 70.34
C LEU A 29 15.75 -28.00 69.36
N LEU A 30 15.80 -29.31 69.08
CA LEU A 30 16.74 -29.90 68.13
C LEU A 30 16.57 -29.29 66.73
N ILE A 31 15.35 -29.19 66.21
CA ILE A 31 15.12 -28.63 64.86
C ILE A 31 15.41 -27.14 64.79
N LEU A 32 15.13 -26.38 65.85
CA LEU A 32 15.48 -24.95 65.92
C LEU A 32 17.00 -24.75 65.91
N VAL A 33 17.75 -25.56 66.67
CA VAL A 33 19.22 -25.51 66.68
C VAL A 33 19.78 -25.86 65.29
N ILE A 34 19.28 -26.92 64.67
CA ILE A 34 19.68 -27.32 63.32
C ILE A 34 19.39 -26.20 62.31
N GLY A 35 18.18 -25.66 62.32
CA GLY A 35 17.78 -24.57 61.43
C GLY A 35 18.62 -23.31 61.61
N TRP A 36 18.97 -22.96 62.86
CA TRP A 36 19.84 -21.84 63.17
C TRP A 36 21.25 -22.01 62.58
N ILE A 37 21.83 -23.20 62.74
CA ILE A 37 23.15 -23.57 62.18
C ILE A 37 23.11 -23.53 60.65
N ILE A 38 22.12 -24.21 60.03
CA ILE A 38 21.97 -24.26 58.57
C ILE A 38 21.81 -22.85 57.99
N GLY A 39 20.93 -22.03 58.56
CA GLY A 39 20.72 -20.67 58.08
C GLY A 39 21.97 -19.81 58.18
N LYS A 40 22.77 -19.97 59.24
CA LYS A 40 24.06 -19.28 59.38
C LYS A 40 25.09 -19.77 58.35
N CYS A 41 25.18 -21.08 58.12
CA CYS A 41 26.06 -21.66 57.10
C CYS A 41 25.70 -21.17 55.69
N ILE A 42 24.42 -21.22 55.33
CA ILE A 42 23.92 -20.78 54.01
C ILE A 42 24.14 -19.28 53.83
N TYR A 43 23.92 -18.46 54.86
CA TYR A 43 24.23 -17.03 54.81
C TYR A 43 25.69 -16.78 54.38
N ILE A 44 26.64 -17.46 55.03
CA ILE A 44 28.06 -17.30 54.72
C ILE A 44 28.37 -17.78 53.30
N ALA A 45 27.82 -18.94 52.90
CA ALA A 45 28.06 -19.52 51.58
C ALA A 45 27.53 -18.62 50.45
N VAL A 46 26.27 -18.18 50.55
CA VAL A 46 25.63 -17.32 49.53
C VAL A 46 26.29 -15.96 49.49
N LYS A 47 26.56 -15.34 50.66
CA LYS A 47 27.23 -14.04 50.71
C LYS A 47 28.59 -14.10 49.99
N LYS A 48 29.43 -15.08 50.34
CA LYS A 48 30.75 -15.27 49.67
C LYS A 48 30.62 -15.54 48.19
N PHE A 49 29.61 -16.30 47.76
CA PHE A 49 29.38 -16.60 46.36
C PHE A 49 29.03 -15.32 45.57
N ILE A 50 28.11 -14.50 46.09
CA ILE A 50 27.70 -13.23 45.45
C ILE A 50 28.84 -12.21 45.48
N GLU A 51 29.59 -12.12 46.58
CA GLU A 51 30.79 -11.26 46.69
C GLU A 51 31.86 -11.68 45.66
N LYS A 52 32.09 -12.99 45.48
CA LYS A 52 33.07 -13.52 44.52
C LYS A 52 32.71 -13.19 43.07
N ILE A 53 31.42 -13.08 42.75
CA ILE A 53 30.95 -12.65 41.41
C ILE A 53 31.17 -11.14 41.20
N GLY A 54 31.48 -10.38 42.26
CA GLY A 54 31.72 -8.95 42.16
C GLY A 54 30.43 -8.12 42.08
N VAL A 55 29.28 -8.68 42.49
CA VAL A 55 28.00 -7.96 42.48
C VAL A 55 28.09 -6.69 43.32
N ASP A 56 28.70 -6.76 44.51
CA ASP A 56 28.78 -5.59 45.38
C ASP A 56 29.59 -4.43 44.76
N SER A 57 30.65 -4.73 44.01
CA SER A 57 31.45 -3.71 43.32
C SER A 57 30.72 -3.11 42.13
N THR A 58 30.08 -3.95 41.30
CA THR A 58 29.33 -3.49 40.12
C THR A 58 28.18 -2.58 40.52
N PHE A 59 27.59 -2.81 41.69
CA PHE A 59 26.43 -2.08 42.17
C PHE A 59 26.75 -0.93 43.12
N LYS A 60 28.00 -0.75 43.55
CA LYS A 60 28.36 0.27 44.56
C LYS A 60 27.85 1.67 44.21
N ASP A 61 27.95 2.04 42.94
CA ASP A 61 27.53 3.34 42.41
C ASP A 61 26.11 3.31 41.79
N SER A 62 25.41 2.19 41.87
CA SER A 62 24.01 2.09 41.47
C SER A 62 23.07 2.74 42.51
N ILE A 63 21.84 3.03 42.10
CA ILE A 63 20.80 3.55 43.01
C ILE A 63 20.54 2.56 44.16
N LEU A 64 20.46 1.27 43.84
CA LEU A 64 20.23 0.19 44.81
C LEU A 64 21.43 0.05 45.77
N GLY A 65 22.66 -0.01 45.26
CA GLY A 65 23.84 -0.11 46.11
C GLY A 65 24.00 1.09 47.05
N ARG A 66 23.75 2.32 46.57
CA ARG A 66 23.71 3.51 47.45
C ARG A 66 22.59 3.46 48.48
N ALA A 67 21.41 2.96 48.11
CA ALA A 67 20.29 2.83 49.03
C ALA A 67 20.59 1.82 50.14
N LEU A 68 21.16 0.65 49.80
CA LEU A 68 21.56 -0.36 50.78
C LEU A 68 22.75 0.09 51.64
N ALA A 69 23.72 0.80 51.05
CA ALA A 69 24.89 1.31 51.78
C ALA A 69 24.50 2.27 52.92
N ARG A 70 23.38 3.01 52.78
CA ARG A 70 22.81 3.85 53.86
C ARG A 70 22.39 3.05 55.09
N PHE A 71 22.05 1.77 54.91
CA PHE A 71 21.73 0.83 55.99
C PHE A 71 22.96 0.01 56.45
N GLY A 72 24.17 0.34 55.95
CA GLY A 72 25.38 -0.43 56.24
C GLY A 72 25.38 -1.84 55.63
N MET A 73 24.56 -2.08 54.60
CA MET A 73 24.43 -3.38 53.95
C MET A 73 24.91 -3.33 52.50
N THR A 74 25.44 -4.44 52.02
CA THR A 74 25.71 -4.70 50.59
C THR A 74 24.59 -5.56 49.98
N ILE A 75 24.52 -5.64 48.65
CA ILE A 75 23.53 -6.47 47.96
C ILE A 75 23.73 -7.94 48.32
N SER A 76 24.97 -8.42 48.33
CA SER A 76 25.30 -9.78 48.78
C SER A 76 24.78 -10.06 50.20
N SER A 77 24.97 -9.12 51.11
CA SER A 77 24.54 -9.26 52.50
C SER A 77 23.02 -9.23 52.65
N PHE A 78 22.33 -8.40 51.87
CA PHE A 78 20.87 -8.31 51.87
C PHE A 78 20.24 -9.59 51.33
N VAL A 79 20.70 -10.07 50.16
CA VAL A 79 20.21 -11.32 49.57
C VAL A 79 20.48 -12.50 50.48
N ALA A 80 21.71 -12.64 51.00
CA ALA A 80 22.05 -13.71 51.93
C ALA A 80 21.23 -13.62 53.23
N SER A 81 20.98 -12.41 53.73
CA SER A 81 20.13 -12.19 54.91
C SER A 81 18.69 -12.61 54.66
N SER A 82 18.12 -12.28 53.50
CA SER A 82 16.76 -12.70 53.12
C SER A 82 16.62 -14.22 53.10
N ILE A 83 17.59 -14.95 52.55
CA ILE A 83 17.60 -16.43 52.57
C ILE A 83 17.72 -16.96 53.99
N LYS A 84 18.62 -16.39 54.80
CA LYS A 84 18.81 -16.78 56.20
C LYS A 84 17.52 -16.64 57.01
N TRP A 85 16.84 -15.51 56.88
CA TRP A 85 15.56 -15.27 57.56
C TRP A 85 14.48 -16.24 57.07
N PHE A 86 14.44 -16.54 55.78
CA PHE A 86 13.52 -17.54 55.24
C PHE A 86 13.75 -18.93 55.85
N ILE A 87 15.01 -19.37 55.96
CA ILE A 87 15.37 -20.65 56.61
C ILE A 87 14.96 -20.66 58.08
N TYR A 88 15.13 -19.53 58.79
CA TYR A 88 14.71 -19.43 60.19
C TYR A 88 13.19 -19.53 60.34
N THR A 89 12.44 -18.90 59.44
CA THR A 89 10.98 -19.05 59.39
C THR A 89 10.58 -20.50 59.12
N LEU A 90 11.27 -21.20 58.20
CA LEU A 90 11.01 -22.63 57.95
C LEU A 90 11.30 -23.49 59.18
N ALA A 91 12.45 -23.28 59.83
CA ALA A 91 12.80 -24.02 61.04
C ALA A 91 11.79 -23.78 62.17
N LEU A 92 11.30 -22.55 62.30
CA LEU A 92 10.24 -22.19 63.24
C LEU A 92 8.91 -22.88 62.90
N MET A 93 8.50 -22.89 61.62
CA MET A 93 7.30 -23.59 61.16
C MET A 93 7.40 -25.10 61.42
N SER A 94 8.54 -25.73 61.09
CA SER A 94 8.77 -27.14 61.40
C SER A 94 8.81 -27.43 62.91
N ALA A 95 9.29 -26.49 63.72
CA ALA A 95 9.25 -26.59 65.17
C ALA A 95 7.81 -26.58 65.70
N ILE A 96 6.94 -25.76 65.11
CA ILE A 96 5.51 -25.68 65.43
C ILE A 96 4.77 -26.95 64.98
N ASP A 97 5.12 -27.52 63.83
CA ASP A 97 4.51 -28.74 63.29
C ASP A 97 4.64 -29.94 64.24
N ILE A 98 5.74 -30.01 65.02
CA ILE A 98 5.98 -31.05 66.04
C ILE A 98 4.89 -31.05 67.13
N TRP A 99 4.24 -29.91 67.38
CA TRP A 99 3.14 -29.79 68.33
C TRP A 99 1.82 -30.35 67.80
N GLY A 100 1.76 -30.77 66.53
CA GLY A 100 0.64 -31.50 65.95
C GLY A 100 -0.62 -30.65 65.72
N ILE A 101 -0.49 -29.33 65.60
CA ILE A 101 -1.62 -28.43 65.30
C ILE A 101 -1.88 -28.49 63.79
N PRO A 102 -2.97 -29.13 63.31
CA PRO A 102 -3.14 -29.45 61.87
C PRO A 102 -3.14 -28.22 60.96
N VAL A 103 -3.65 -27.09 61.46
CA VAL A 103 -3.65 -25.81 60.74
C VAL A 103 -2.22 -25.33 60.47
N LEU A 104 -1.31 -25.50 61.44
CA LEU A 104 0.08 -25.04 61.34
C LEU A 104 0.94 -26.01 60.50
N SER A 105 0.61 -27.30 60.49
CA SER A 105 1.21 -28.30 59.59
C SER A 105 1.00 -27.93 58.12
N HIS A 106 -0.20 -27.51 57.75
CA HIS A 106 -0.51 -27.07 56.38
C HIS A 106 0.34 -25.86 55.94
N PHE A 107 0.52 -24.86 56.83
CA PHE A 107 1.40 -23.72 56.54
C PHE A 107 2.87 -24.14 56.37
N THR A 108 3.33 -25.14 57.14
CA THR A 108 4.69 -25.69 57.00
C THR A 108 4.90 -26.34 55.65
N GLN A 109 3.94 -27.13 55.17
CA GLN A 109 3.98 -27.76 53.84
C GLN A 109 4.04 -26.70 52.72
N ILE A 110 3.16 -25.69 52.76
CA ILE A 110 3.19 -24.58 51.82
C ILE A 110 4.55 -23.88 51.83
N ALA A 111 5.11 -23.62 53.01
CA ALA A 111 6.39 -22.94 53.13
C ALA A 111 7.56 -23.75 52.53
N VAL A 112 7.55 -25.08 52.72
CA VAL A 112 8.54 -25.98 52.12
C VAL A 112 8.39 -26.05 50.60
N GLU A 113 7.16 -26.13 50.07
CA GLU A 113 6.89 -26.09 48.62
C GLU A 113 7.24 -24.74 47.98
N TYR A 114 7.21 -23.67 48.76
CA TYR A 114 7.59 -22.33 48.33
C TYR A 114 9.12 -22.15 48.24
N LEU A 115 9.90 -22.93 48.99
CA LEU A 115 11.37 -22.81 49.07
C LEU A 115 12.08 -22.88 47.70
N PRO A 116 11.78 -23.83 46.79
CA PRO A 116 12.39 -23.85 45.46
C PRO A 116 12.10 -22.60 44.63
N ASN A 117 10.86 -22.11 44.66
CA ASN A 117 10.43 -20.91 43.93
C ASN A 117 11.11 -19.66 44.50
N PHE A 118 11.24 -19.57 45.82
CA PHE A 118 11.94 -18.49 46.50
C PHE A 118 13.42 -18.45 46.11
N ILE A 119 14.11 -19.59 46.13
CA ILE A 119 15.51 -19.70 45.70
C ILE A 119 15.63 -19.34 44.21
N GLY A 120 14.74 -19.85 43.35
CA GLY A 120 14.72 -19.55 41.92
C GLY A 120 14.56 -18.05 41.65
N GLY A 121 13.65 -17.39 42.36
CA GLY A 121 13.46 -15.95 42.26
C GLY A 121 14.68 -15.15 42.71
N ILE A 122 15.36 -15.58 43.78
CA ILE A 122 16.61 -14.94 44.23
C ILE A 122 17.73 -15.10 43.20
N LEU A 123 17.86 -16.29 42.60
CA LEU A 123 18.83 -16.53 41.54
C LEU A 123 18.58 -15.62 40.34
N ILE A 124 17.32 -15.48 39.92
CA ILE A 124 16.92 -14.56 38.84
C ILE A 124 17.20 -13.12 39.24
N LEU A 125 16.95 -12.73 40.49
CA LEU A 125 17.22 -11.38 40.98
C LEU A 125 18.72 -11.08 40.88
N VAL A 126 19.58 -11.96 41.38
CA VAL A 126 21.05 -11.79 41.33
C VAL A 126 21.56 -11.79 39.89
N ALA A 127 21.19 -12.80 39.10
CA ALA A 127 21.64 -12.92 37.71
C ALA A 127 21.12 -11.78 36.83
N GLY A 128 19.83 -11.48 36.94
CA GLY A 128 19.17 -10.41 36.20
C GLY A 128 19.73 -9.03 36.56
N MET A 129 20.07 -8.80 37.83
CA MET A 129 20.77 -7.58 38.24
C MET A 129 22.12 -7.47 37.52
N ILE A 130 22.97 -8.49 37.56
CA ILE A 130 24.28 -8.47 36.86
C ILE A 130 24.11 -8.17 35.37
N ILE A 131 23.17 -8.87 34.71
CA ILE A 131 22.88 -8.67 33.29
C ILE A 131 22.42 -7.23 33.02
N SER A 132 21.56 -6.68 33.89
CA SER A 132 21.06 -5.32 33.74
C SER A 132 22.18 -4.28 33.78
N GLU A 133 23.17 -4.43 34.66
CA GLU A 133 24.31 -3.51 34.71
C GLU A 133 25.16 -3.56 33.44
N ILE A 134 25.41 -4.75 32.91
CA ILE A 134 26.14 -4.92 31.65
C ILE A 134 25.37 -4.23 30.51
N LEU A 135 24.05 -4.44 30.42
CA LEU A 135 23.21 -3.81 29.41
C LEU A 135 23.21 -2.28 29.53
N VAL A 136 23.13 -1.76 30.75
CA VAL A 136 23.19 -0.30 30.99
C VAL A 136 24.53 0.27 30.57
N GLN A 137 25.64 -0.40 30.87
CA GLN A 137 26.97 0.06 30.44
C GLN A 137 27.07 0.16 28.92
N ILE A 138 26.57 -0.84 28.20
CA ILE A 138 26.52 -0.83 26.72
C ILE A 138 25.66 0.33 26.20
N ILE A 139 24.51 0.61 26.85
CA ILE A 139 23.64 1.73 26.50
C ILE A 139 24.35 3.07 26.76
N ASP A 140 25.00 3.20 27.92
CA ASP A 140 25.73 4.41 28.32
C ASP A 140 26.88 4.73 27.35
N GLU A 141 27.66 3.71 26.95
CA GLU A 141 28.73 3.83 25.96
C GLU A 141 28.19 4.25 24.59
N SER A 142 27.10 3.61 24.14
CA SER A 142 26.46 3.92 22.85
C SER A 142 25.93 5.36 22.82
N LEU A 143 25.28 5.82 23.89
CA LEU A 143 24.73 7.16 23.98
C LEU A 143 25.82 8.24 24.12
N SER A 144 26.94 7.92 24.80
CA SER A 144 28.06 8.85 24.95
C SER A 144 28.71 9.22 23.61
N THR A 145 28.67 8.30 22.63
CA THR A 145 29.22 8.51 21.29
C THR A 145 28.41 9.55 20.49
N ILE A 146 27.12 9.69 20.75
CA ILE A 146 26.19 10.49 19.94
C ILE A 146 26.08 11.95 20.46
N LYS A 147 26.78 12.31 21.56
CA LYS A 147 26.69 13.65 22.21
C LYS A 147 25.24 14.14 22.38
N VAL A 148 24.31 13.23 22.69
CA VAL A 148 22.91 13.59 22.87
C VAL A 148 22.79 14.46 24.14
N PRO A 149 22.11 15.62 24.11
CA PRO A 149 21.72 16.27 25.36
C PRO A 149 20.86 15.30 26.18
N TYR A 150 21.01 15.31 27.52
CA TYR A 150 20.27 14.44 28.47
C TYR A 150 20.69 12.95 28.58
N ILE A 151 21.92 12.57 28.19
CA ILE A 151 22.45 11.19 28.38
C ILE A 151 22.23 10.66 29.82
N LYS A 152 22.43 11.51 30.83
CA LYS A 152 22.21 11.13 32.24
C LYS A 152 20.77 10.69 32.52
N LEU A 153 19.79 11.35 31.90
CA LEU A 153 18.37 11.01 32.11
C LEU A 153 18.02 9.68 31.41
N ALA A 154 18.54 9.46 30.21
CA ALA A 154 18.36 8.22 29.46
C ALA A 154 19.01 7.02 30.17
N SER A 155 20.23 7.19 30.68
CA SER A 155 20.93 6.20 31.50
C SER A 155 20.11 5.81 32.73
N LEU A 156 19.65 6.82 33.51
CA LEU A 156 18.81 6.58 34.69
C LEU A 156 17.52 5.84 34.34
N PHE A 157 16.86 6.23 33.24
CA PHE A 157 15.65 5.56 32.79
C PHE A 157 15.90 4.09 32.43
N SER A 158 16.96 3.80 31.68
CA SER A 158 17.32 2.43 31.31
C SER A 158 17.62 1.56 32.53
N ARG A 159 18.33 2.10 33.54
CA ARG A 159 18.62 1.42 34.81
C ARG A 159 17.32 1.07 35.55
N ILE A 160 16.46 2.05 35.76
CA ILE A 160 15.17 1.86 36.46
C ILE A 160 14.31 0.83 35.74
N LEU A 161 14.26 0.90 34.41
CA LEU A 161 13.50 -0.01 33.56
C LEU A 161 13.97 -1.45 33.70
N LEU A 162 15.26 -1.70 33.50
CA LEU A 162 15.82 -3.05 33.56
C LEU A 162 15.69 -3.65 34.97
N TYR A 163 15.94 -2.86 36.02
CA TYR A 163 15.70 -3.30 37.39
C TYR A 163 14.23 -3.62 37.66
N ALA A 164 13.30 -2.80 37.17
CA ALA A 164 11.87 -3.04 37.35
C ALA A 164 11.46 -4.38 36.72
N ILE A 165 11.95 -4.66 35.49
CA ILE A 165 11.71 -5.94 34.81
C ILE A 165 12.28 -7.10 35.65
N VAL A 166 13.54 -7.01 36.08
CA VAL A 166 14.18 -8.08 36.88
C VAL A 166 13.45 -8.32 38.19
N VAL A 167 13.08 -7.26 38.92
CA VAL A 167 12.37 -7.38 40.19
C VAL A 167 11.00 -8.01 39.97
N VAL A 168 10.25 -7.58 38.96
CA VAL A 168 8.94 -8.16 38.63
C VAL A 168 9.07 -9.63 38.25
N THR A 169 10.03 -9.98 37.39
CA THR A 169 10.27 -11.37 36.99
C THR A 169 10.70 -12.24 38.18
N ALA A 170 11.58 -11.72 39.04
CA ALA A 170 12.00 -12.42 40.26
C ALA A 170 10.79 -12.69 41.17
N LEU A 171 9.97 -11.67 41.44
CA LEU A 171 8.77 -11.79 42.27
C LEU A 171 7.74 -12.76 41.66
N LEU A 172 7.57 -12.74 40.33
CA LEU A 172 6.72 -13.69 39.60
C LEU A 172 7.18 -15.13 39.82
N VAL A 173 8.48 -15.40 39.71
CA VAL A 173 9.04 -16.74 39.93
C VAL A 173 8.95 -17.14 41.40
N MET A 174 9.07 -16.18 42.32
CA MET A 174 8.72 -16.39 43.73
C MET A 174 7.23 -16.63 43.95
N LYS A 175 6.37 -16.68 42.92
CA LYS A 175 4.90 -16.81 43.06
C LYS A 175 4.27 -15.75 43.98
N ILE A 176 4.89 -14.57 44.06
CA ILE A 176 4.31 -13.42 44.75
C ILE A 176 3.30 -12.78 43.79
N ASP A 177 2.13 -12.38 44.30
CA ASP A 177 1.16 -11.67 43.48
C ASP A 177 1.71 -10.30 43.06
N VAL A 178 2.11 -10.24 41.80
CA VAL A 178 2.68 -9.05 41.15
C VAL A 178 1.65 -8.33 40.30
N SER A 179 0.36 -8.69 40.38
CA SER A 179 -0.70 -8.10 39.53
C SER A 179 -0.75 -6.58 39.63
N ILE A 180 -0.65 -6.05 40.85
CA ILE A 180 -0.62 -4.60 41.11
C ILE A 180 0.63 -3.96 40.50
N LEU A 181 1.79 -4.63 40.65
CA LEU A 181 3.06 -4.14 40.13
C LEU A 181 3.04 -4.13 38.59
N TYR A 182 2.52 -5.18 37.95
CA TYR A 182 2.30 -5.26 36.51
C TYR A 182 1.34 -4.19 36.00
N ALA A 183 0.22 -3.97 36.70
CA ALA A 183 -0.74 -2.93 36.32
C ALA A 183 -0.08 -1.54 36.34
N LEU A 184 0.71 -1.25 37.39
CA LEU A 184 1.44 0.01 37.52
C LEU A 184 2.52 0.17 36.43
N LEU A 185 3.32 -0.87 36.19
CA LEU A 185 4.35 -0.86 35.15
C LEU A 185 3.74 -0.68 33.77
N ASN A 186 2.66 -1.41 33.46
CA ASN A 186 1.95 -1.28 32.19
C ASN A 186 1.39 0.13 32.01
N ALA A 187 0.76 0.71 33.05
CA ALA A 187 0.26 2.07 33.00
C ALA A 187 1.40 3.07 32.73
N LEU A 188 2.56 2.90 33.39
CA LEU A 188 3.74 3.74 33.17
C LEU A 188 4.28 3.57 31.74
N PHE A 189 4.38 2.34 31.23
CA PHE A 189 4.86 2.07 29.88
C PHE A 189 3.95 2.62 28.81
N TRP A 190 2.63 2.43 28.94
CA TRP A 190 1.66 3.03 28.04
C TRP A 190 1.71 4.57 28.11
N GLY A 191 1.83 5.15 29.31
CA GLY A 191 1.93 6.59 29.48
C GLY A 191 3.16 7.18 28.77
N ILE A 192 4.33 6.56 28.94
CA ILE A 192 5.58 6.99 28.30
C ILE A 192 5.54 6.74 26.78
N ALA A 193 5.06 5.56 26.35
CA ALA A 193 4.95 5.22 24.94
C ALA A 193 4.03 6.18 24.19
N LEU A 194 2.87 6.53 24.78
CA LEU A 194 1.97 7.54 24.23
C LEU A 194 2.62 8.92 24.22
N GLY A 195 3.29 9.33 25.30
CA GLY A 195 3.99 10.61 25.37
C GLY A 195 5.06 10.76 24.29
N ILE A 196 5.93 9.75 24.13
CA ILE A 196 6.97 9.72 23.11
C ILE A 196 6.36 9.65 21.71
N GLY A 197 5.34 8.81 21.51
CA GLY A 197 4.67 8.66 20.23
C GLY A 197 4.04 9.97 19.75
N VAL A 198 3.36 10.69 20.65
CA VAL A 198 2.80 12.02 20.37
C VAL A 198 3.90 13.04 20.10
N ALA A 199 4.96 13.06 20.91
CA ALA A 199 6.07 14.00 20.73
C ALA A 199 6.77 13.81 19.37
N ILE A 200 7.07 12.57 19.00
CA ILE A 200 7.64 12.20 17.70
C ILE A 200 6.67 12.57 16.58
N GLY A 201 5.38 12.20 16.72
CA GLY A 201 4.36 12.53 15.72
C GLY A 201 4.23 14.03 15.47
N ILE A 202 4.26 14.85 16.52
CA ILE A 202 4.23 16.31 16.41
C ILE A 202 5.53 16.84 15.78
N ALA A 203 6.69 16.36 16.23
CA ALA A 203 7.99 16.82 15.72
C ALA A 203 8.16 16.51 14.22
N PHE A 204 7.84 15.29 13.79
CA PHE A 204 7.88 14.90 12.38
C PHE A 204 6.77 15.56 11.57
N GLY A 205 5.55 15.62 12.10
CA GLY A 205 4.40 16.22 11.43
C GLY A 205 4.62 17.71 11.14
N LEU A 206 5.12 18.47 12.12
CA LEU A 206 5.45 19.87 11.93
C LEU A 206 6.75 20.05 11.12
N GLY A 207 7.76 19.21 11.33
CA GLY A 207 9.06 19.31 10.65
C GLY A 207 9.00 19.00 9.15
N LEU A 208 8.14 18.06 8.73
CA LEU A 208 7.99 17.67 7.31
C LEU A 208 6.88 18.46 6.58
N LYS A 209 6.09 19.25 7.30
CA LYS A 209 4.94 19.99 6.75
C LYS A 209 5.30 20.76 5.48
N ASP A 210 6.40 21.51 5.53
CA ASP A 210 6.78 22.40 4.43
C ASP A 210 7.29 21.63 3.21
N GLU A 211 8.04 20.55 3.43
CA GLU A 211 8.57 19.72 2.34
C GLU A 211 7.45 18.98 1.62
N VAL A 212 6.51 18.39 2.38
CA VAL A 212 5.33 17.73 1.81
C VAL A 212 4.48 18.74 1.04
N ALA A 213 4.30 19.96 1.57
CA ALA A 213 3.57 21.01 0.87
C ALA A 213 4.27 21.44 -0.44
N ARG A 214 5.61 21.50 -0.47
CA ARG A 214 6.38 21.78 -1.69
C ARG A 214 6.23 20.67 -2.73
N SER A 215 6.40 19.42 -2.32
CA SER A 215 6.25 18.27 -3.22
C SER A 215 4.83 18.21 -3.79
N ALA A 216 3.79 18.36 -2.96
CA ALA A 216 2.41 18.38 -3.44
C ALA A 216 2.18 19.48 -4.49
N ARG A 217 2.64 20.73 -4.24
CA ARG A 217 2.55 21.83 -5.22
C ARG A 217 3.24 21.50 -6.54
N ARG A 218 4.43 20.90 -6.50
CA ARG A 218 5.17 20.50 -7.70
C ARG A 218 4.43 19.43 -8.51
N TRP A 219 3.82 18.46 -7.83
CA TRP A 219 2.97 17.46 -8.48
C TRP A 219 1.76 18.09 -9.16
N PHE A 220 1.07 19.02 -8.50
CA PHE A 220 -0.05 19.74 -9.12
C PHE A 220 0.37 20.58 -10.34
N GLN A 221 1.52 21.25 -10.27
CA GLN A 221 2.05 22.01 -11.41
C GLN A 221 2.44 21.10 -12.59
N LEU A 222 3.06 19.96 -12.31
CA LEU A 222 3.42 18.99 -13.35
C LEU A 222 2.17 18.34 -13.96
N ALA A 223 1.15 18.04 -13.16
CA ALA A 223 -0.13 17.55 -13.64
C ALA A 223 -0.79 18.57 -14.59
N GLY A 224 -0.91 19.84 -14.17
CA GLY A 224 -1.47 20.91 -15.00
C GLY A 224 -0.67 21.18 -16.27
N ALA A 225 0.66 21.23 -16.20
CA ALA A 225 1.51 21.44 -17.38
C ALA A 225 1.50 20.25 -18.36
N THR A 226 1.21 19.04 -17.87
CA THR A 226 1.07 17.86 -18.72
C THR A 226 -0.25 17.90 -19.48
N GLU A 227 -1.35 18.31 -18.84
CA GLU A 227 -2.65 18.52 -19.52
C GLU A 227 -2.53 19.55 -20.64
N GLU A 228 -1.86 20.68 -20.40
CA GLU A 228 -1.67 21.74 -21.40
C GLU A 228 -0.84 21.25 -22.60
N LYS A 229 0.28 20.56 -22.36
CA LYS A 229 1.12 20.00 -23.44
C LYS A 229 0.45 18.86 -24.21
N VAL A 230 -0.38 18.07 -23.55
CA VAL A 230 -1.16 17.01 -24.19
C VAL A 230 -2.23 17.62 -25.08
N ALA A 231 -2.93 18.67 -24.61
CA ALA A 231 -3.88 19.42 -25.42
C ALA A 231 -3.21 20.05 -26.65
N GLU A 232 -2.05 20.70 -26.49
CA GLU A 232 -1.28 21.30 -27.59
C GLU A 232 -0.90 20.27 -28.66
N LYS A 233 -0.36 19.10 -28.26
CA LYS A 233 -0.04 18.00 -29.18
C LYS A 233 -1.28 17.45 -29.89
N GLU A 234 -2.42 17.38 -29.19
CA GLU A 234 -3.67 16.93 -29.80
C GLU A 234 -4.16 17.92 -30.86
N TYR A 235 -4.06 19.23 -30.60
CA TYR A 235 -4.35 20.28 -31.58
C TYR A 235 -3.43 20.21 -32.79
N GLU A 236 -2.11 20.08 -32.60
CA GLU A 236 -1.16 19.91 -33.71
C GLU A 236 -1.50 18.70 -34.58
N LYS A 237 -1.88 17.58 -33.94
CA LYS A 237 -2.28 16.36 -34.65
C LYS A 237 -3.54 16.58 -35.48
N LYS A 238 -4.56 17.24 -34.92
CA LYS A 238 -5.79 17.62 -35.64
C LYS A 238 -5.48 18.55 -36.81
N ILE A 239 -4.66 19.58 -36.61
CA ILE A 239 -4.25 20.51 -37.68
C ILE A 239 -3.53 19.74 -38.81
N LYS A 240 -2.62 18.83 -38.47
CA LYS A 240 -1.91 18.00 -39.46
C LYS A 240 -2.86 17.08 -40.22
N GLU A 241 -3.84 16.49 -39.53
CA GLU A 241 -4.88 15.67 -40.15
C GLU A 241 -5.73 16.50 -41.14
N TYR A 242 -6.22 17.67 -40.71
CA TYR A 242 -6.99 18.56 -41.59
C TYR A 242 -6.18 19.02 -42.79
N LYS A 243 -4.90 19.37 -42.60
CA LYS A 243 -4.00 19.75 -43.70
C LYS A 243 -3.87 18.63 -44.74
N LYS A 244 -3.75 17.38 -44.29
CA LYS A 244 -3.68 16.21 -45.18
C LYS A 244 -5.00 15.97 -45.92
N LYS A 245 -6.14 16.18 -45.26
CA LYS A 245 -7.47 16.12 -45.91
C LYS A 245 -7.59 17.17 -47.01
N ILE A 246 -7.16 18.41 -46.73
CA ILE A 246 -7.17 19.49 -47.73
C ILE A 246 -6.29 19.13 -48.93
N GLU A 247 -5.06 18.65 -48.70
CA GLU A 247 -4.14 18.25 -49.79
C GLU A 247 -4.73 17.13 -50.67
N ASN A 248 -5.41 16.15 -50.07
CA ASN A 248 -6.08 15.09 -50.81
C ASN A 248 -7.24 15.64 -51.66
N LEU A 249 -8.07 16.52 -51.09
CA LEU A 249 -9.17 17.17 -51.81
C LEU A 249 -8.66 18.04 -52.96
N GLU A 250 -7.55 18.75 -52.78
CA GLU A 250 -6.91 19.53 -53.84
C GLU A 250 -6.43 18.64 -55.00
N LYS A 251 -5.87 17.45 -54.69
CA LYS A 251 -5.47 16.47 -55.71
C LYS A 251 -6.67 15.89 -56.46
N GLU A 252 -7.77 15.61 -55.77
CA GLU A 252 -9.01 15.15 -56.41
C GLU A 252 -9.57 16.22 -57.35
N LEU A 253 -9.61 17.48 -56.91
CA LEU A 253 -10.06 18.61 -57.72
C LEU A 253 -9.18 18.81 -58.97
N ALA A 254 -7.86 18.61 -58.85
CA ALA A 254 -6.94 18.69 -59.98
C ALA A 254 -7.23 17.62 -61.04
N LYS A 255 -7.49 16.38 -60.61
CA LYS A 255 -7.87 15.27 -61.51
C LYS A 255 -9.22 15.52 -62.19
N GLU A 256 -10.19 16.04 -61.46
CA GLU A 256 -11.49 16.39 -62.05
C GLU A 256 -11.35 17.50 -63.09
N LYS A 257 -10.54 18.53 -62.81
CA LYS A 257 -10.27 19.61 -63.79
C LYS A 257 -9.63 19.09 -65.07
N GLU A 258 -8.71 18.14 -64.95
CA GLU A 258 -8.05 17.50 -66.10
C GLU A 258 -9.05 16.68 -66.93
N THR A 259 -9.90 15.90 -66.26
CA THR A 259 -10.98 15.13 -66.90
C THR A 259 -11.97 16.04 -67.65
N VAL A 260 -12.36 17.16 -67.03
CA VAL A 260 -13.25 18.16 -67.67
C VAL A 260 -12.58 18.79 -68.90
N LYS A 261 -11.27 19.00 -68.87
CA LYS A 261 -10.51 19.55 -70.00
C LYS A 261 -10.50 18.57 -71.19
N GLU A 262 -10.21 17.29 -70.95
CA GLU A 262 -10.24 16.26 -71.99
C GLU A 262 -11.63 16.10 -72.64
N LEU A 263 -12.69 16.17 -71.82
CA LEU A 263 -14.07 16.10 -72.33
C LEU A 263 -14.44 17.31 -73.19
N LYS A 264 -13.91 18.51 -72.89
CA LYS A 264 -14.11 19.70 -73.73
C LYS A 264 -13.41 19.56 -75.09
N GLU A 265 -12.18 19.07 -75.10
CA GLU A 265 -11.42 18.86 -76.35
C GLU A 265 -12.11 17.82 -77.26
N LYS A 266 -12.53 16.67 -76.71
CA LYS A 266 -13.31 15.66 -77.45
C LYS A 266 -14.64 16.19 -77.99
N LYS A 267 -15.29 17.12 -77.28
CA LYS A 267 -16.52 17.76 -77.74
C LYS A 267 -16.26 18.68 -78.94
N GLU A 268 -15.20 19.49 -78.91
CA GLU A 268 -14.83 20.39 -80.01
C GLU A 268 -14.40 19.63 -81.27
N GLU A 269 -13.69 18.51 -81.14
CA GLU A 269 -13.35 17.65 -82.28
C GLU A 269 -14.59 17.08 -82.97
N LYS A 270 -15.54 16.55 -82.19
CA LYS A 270 -16.80 16.03 -82.73
C LYS A 270 -17.63 17.10 -83.45
N ILE A 271 -17.66 18.34 -82.93
CA ILE A 271 -18.38 19.44 -83.58
C ILE A 271 -17.78 19.76 -84.97
N LYS A 272 -16.44 19.84 -85.08
CA LYS A 272 -15.74 20.07 -86.35
C LYS A 272 -15.89 18.94 -87.37
N GLU A 273 -16.12 17.71 -86.90
CA GLU A 273 -16.44 16.57 -87.75
C GLU A 273 -17.83 16.70 -88.36
N TYR A 274 -18.84 17.03 -87.54
CA TYR A 274 -20.21 17.22 -88.00
C TYR A 274 -20.37 18.41 -88.96
N GLU A 275 -19.70 19.55 -88.71
CA GLU A 275 -19.76 20.73 -89.60
C GLU A 275 -19.20 20.45 -91.01
N ARG A 276 -18.15 19.61 -91.13
CA ARG A 276 -17.57 19.24 -92.44
C ARG A 276 -18.50 18.38 -93.27
N MET A 277 -19.24 17.47 -92.63
CA MET A 277 -20.19 16.60 -93.32
C MET A 277 -21.41 17.37 -93.85
N GLU A 278 -21.88 18.39 -93.12
CA GLU A 278 -23.04 19.19 -93.53
C GLU A 278 -22.72 20.12 -94.72
N MET A 279 -21.47 20.61 -94.82
CA MET A 279 -21.02 21.50 -95.90
C MET A 279 -20.90 20.81 -97.28
N ASP A 280 -20.47 19.55 -97.34
CA ASP A 280 -20.35 18.77 -98.60
C ASP A 280 -21.73 18.42 -99.18
N LEU A 281 -22.69 18.07 -98.32
CA LEU A 281 -24.03 17.68 -98.76
C LEU A 281 -24.84 18.85 -99.34
N ASN A 282 -24.78 20.02 -98.69
CA ASN A 282 -25.49 21.21 -99.16
C ASN A 282 -24.93 21.70 -100.52
N GLY A 283 -23.61 21.65 -100.70
CA GLY A 283 -22.96 21.97 -101.97
C GLY A 283 -23.40 21.05 -103.11
N LYS A 284 -23.45 19.73 -102.87
CA LYS A 284 -23.92 18.74 -103.85
C LYS A 284 -25.38 18.95 -104.23
N LEU A 285 -26.27 19.14 -103.26
CA LEU A 285 -27.70 19.37 -103.53
C LEU A 285 -27.93 20.65 -104.33
N LYS A 286 -27.24 21.74 -103.98
CA LYS A 286 -27.34 23.01 -104.74
C LYS A 286 -26.83 22.88 -106.18
N SER A 287 -25.76 22.09 -106.40
CA SER A 287 -25.22 21.83 -107.74
C SER A 287 -26.12 20.98 -108.63
N LEU A 288 -26.90 20.06 -108.03
CA LEU A 288 -27.83 19.19 -108.75
C LEU A 288 -29.11 19.93 -109.09
N ILE A 289 -29.71 20.63 -108.12
CA ILE A 289 -31.03 21.24 -108.28
C ILE A 289 -30.97 22.49 -109.18
N LYS A 290 -29.90 23.29 -109.08
CA LYS A 290 -29.73 24.55 -109.83
C LYS A 290 -31.02 25.38 -109.80
N ASP A 291 -31.53 25.76 -110.96
CA ASP A 291 -32.74 26.60 -111.10
C ASP A 291 -34.03 25.78 -111.20
N SER A 292 -33.94 24.44 -111.27
CA SER A 292 -35.11 23.55 -111.41
C SER A 292 -35.92 23.38 -110.11
N GLY A 293 -35.39 23.86 -108.99
CA GLY A 293 -36.05 23.86 -107.68
C GLY A 293 -35.35 24.76 -106.66
N LYS A 294 -35.98 24.96 -105.51
CA LYS A 294 -35.48 25.81 -104.43
C LYS A 294 -35.34 25.01 -103.13
N ILE A 295 -34.15 25.04 -102.53
CA ILE A 295 -33.89 24.44 -101.22
C ILE A 295 -34.26 25.46 -100.14
N LEU A 296 -35.23 25.13 -99.29
CA LEU A 296 -35.80 26.05 -98.30
C LEU A 296 -35.26 25.82 -96.87
N CYS A 297 -34.82 24.61 -96.54
CA CYS A 297 -34.29 24.28 -95.20
C CYS A 297 -32.95 23.54 -95.29
N ALA A 298 -32.00 23.96 -94.46
CA ALA A 298 -30.68 23.33 -94.31
C ALA A 298 -30.14 23.58 -92.90
N HIS A 299 -30.70 22.91 -91.89
CA HIS A 299 -30.16 22.71 -90.53
C HIS A 299 -30.88 21.49 -89.92
N GLY A 300 -30.41 20.28 -90.22
CA GLY A 300 -31.01 19.01 -89.72
C GLY A 300 -32.17 18.40 -90.52
N GLY A 301 -32.57 19.00 -91.64
CA GLY A 301 -33.56 18.49 -92.59
C GLY A 301 -33.62 19.36 -93.86
N TYR A 302 -33.89 18.75 -95.01
CA TYR A 302 -34.03 19.44 -96.29
C TYR A 302 -35.48 19.51 -96.73
N SER A 303 -35.91 20.68 -97.22
CA SER A 303 -37.18 20.85 -97.92
C SER A 303 -36.88 21.46 -99.27
N ILE A 304 -37.23 20.77 -100.35
CA ILE A 304 -36.92 21.16 -101.72
C ILE A 304 -38.23 21.33 -102.47
N GLU A 305 -38.50 22.55 -102.91
CA GLU A 305 -39.65 22.88 -103.74
C GLU A 305 -39.26 22.75 -105.21
N VAL A 306 -39.92 21.85 -105.94
CA VAL A 306 -39.64 21.63 -107.35
C VAL A 306 -40.40 22.66 -108.18
N SER A 307 -39.65 23.51 -108.89
CA SER A 307 -40.21 24.60 -109.69
C SER A 307 -40.54 24.14 -111.12
N GLU A 308 -39.69 23.29 -111.72
CA GLU A 308 -39.88 22.74 -113.06
C GLU A 308 -39.80 21.20 -113.06
N PRO A 309 -40.92 20.50 -112.87
CA PRO A 309 -40.94 19.04 -112.73
C PRO A 309 -40.35 18.27 -113.92
N GLY A 310 -40.40 18.84 -115.13
CA GLY A 310 -39.91 18.20 -116.35
C GLY A 310 -38.37 18.19 -116.50
N VAL A 311 -37.67 19.06 -115.79
CA VAL A 311 -36.19 19.20 -115.87
C VAL A 311 -35.52 18.87 -114.53
N PHE A 312 -36.30 18.77 -113.44
CA PHE A 312 -35.78 18.47 -112.12
C PHE A 312 -35.12 17.07 -112.05
N PRO A 313 -33.89 16.97 -111.53
CA PRO A 313 -33.15 15.70 -111.43
C PRO A 313 -33.65 14.87 -110.24
N TRP A 314 -34.85 14.30 -110.39
CA TRP A 314 -35.55 13.56 -109.33
C TRP A 314 -34.69 12.45 -108.73
N ILE A 315 -34.06 11.65 -109.58
CA ILE A 315 -33.33 10.46 -109.14
C ILE A 315 -32.08 10.86 -108.37
N GLU A 316 -31.28 11.78 -108.91
CA GLU A 316 -30.01 12.19 -108.31
C GLU A 316 -30.23 12.86 -106.95
N VAL A 317 -31.25 13.71 -106.84
CA VAL A 317 -31.58 14.39 -105.58
C VAL A 317 -32.06 13.39 -104.53
N LEU A 318 -32.99 12.50 -104.88
CA LEU A 318 -33.53 11.49 -103.96
C LEU A 318 -32.45 10.50 -103.49
N VAL A 319 -31.62 10.00 -104.41
CA VAL A 319 -30.52 9.08 -104.09
C VAL A 319 -29.49 9.78 -103.19
N THR A 320 -29.14 11.03 -103.47
CA THR A 320 -28.19 11.78 -102.64
C THR A 320 -28.70 11.95 -101.21
N LEU A 321 -29.97 12.25 -101.02
CA LEU A 321 -30.58 12.40 -99.69
C LEU A 321 -30.62 11.06 -98.94
N VAL A 322 -31.09 9.99 -99.59
CA VAL A 322 -31.20 8.66 -98.96
C VAL A 322 -29.82 8.07 -98.64
N ALA A 323 -28.84 8.21 -99.54
CA ALA A 323 -27.46 7.75 -99.32
C ALA A 323 -26.79 8.43 -98.12
N ASN A 324 -27.18 9.67 -97.83
CA ASN A 324 -26.71 10.43 -96.66
C ASN A 324 -27.60 10.23 -95.41
N GLY A 325 -28.44 9.19 -95.40
CA GLY A 325 -29.20 8.78 -94.22
C GLY A 325 -30.48 9.58 -93.96
N TYR A 326 -30.95 10.37 -94.93
CA TYR A 326 -32.23 11.06 -94.82
C TYR A 326 -33.37 10.14 -95.28
N LYS A 327 -34.47 10.18 -94.54
CA LYS A 327 -35.75 9.61 -94.97
C LYS A 327 -36.47 10.68 -95.81
N VAL A 328 -36.85 10.32 -97.03
CA VAL A 328 -37.44 11.26 -97.99
C VAL A 328 -38.93 10.96 -98.20
N SER A 329 -39.74 12.00 -98.20
CA SER A 329 -41.17 11.99 -98.51
C SER A 329 -41.49 13.00 -99.61
N LEU A 330 -42.41 12.63 -100.50
CA LEU A 330 -42.80 13.44 -101.65
C LEU A 330 -44.28 13.79 -101.52
N GLU A 331 -44.59 15.08 -101.52
CA GLU A 331 -45.95 15.59 -101.36
C GLU A 331 -46.28 16.60 -102.47
N LYS A 332 -47.53 16.62 -102.94
CA LYS A 332 -48.02 17.62 -103.89
C LYS A 332 -48.94 18.59 -103.16
N ARG A 333 -48.52 19.83 -102.97
CA ARG A 333 -49.34 20.93 -102.41
C ARG A 333 -49.47 22.05 -103.44
N ASP A 334 -50.68 22.59 -103.60
CA ASP A 334 -50.96 23.76 -104.47
C ASP A 334 -50.31 23.69 -105.87
N GLN A 335 -50.51 22.56 -106.55
CA GLN A 335 -49.96 22.24 -107.88
C GLN A 335 -48.42 22.18 -108.00
N LYS A 336 -47.67 22.26 -106.89
CA LYS A 336 -46.21 22.08 -106.85
C LYS A 336 -45.82 20.78 -106.14
N TYR A 337 -44.65 20.25 -106.47
CA TYR A 337 -44.10 19.06 -105.83
C TYR A 337 -43.05 19.47 -104.79
N ILE A 338 -43.13 18.92 -103.58
CA ILE A 338 -42.23 19.21 -102.47
C ILE A 338 -41.58 17.89 -102.03
N ILE A 339 -40.25 17.93 -101.91
CA ILE A 339 -39.44 16.84 -101.36
C ILE A 339 -39.01 17.24 -99.94
N GLU A 340 -39.51 16.53 -98.94
CA GLU A 340 -39.06 16.68 -97.55
C GLU A 340 -38.13 15.54 -97.18
N ALA A 341 -36.97 15.87 -96.61
CA ALA A 341 -35.97 14.92 -96.19
C ALA A 341 -35.56 15.18 -94.75
N THR A 342 -35.78 14.19 -93.88
CA THR A 342 -35.48 14.28 -92.45
C THR A 342 -34.40 13.26 -92.07
N LEU A 343 -33.41 13.67 -91.27
CA LEU A 343 -32.31 12.77 -90.89
C LEU A 343 -32.86 11.60 -90.06
N LYS A 344 -32.59 10.37 -90.49
CA LYS A 344 -33.05 9.18 -89.78
C LYS A 344 -32.28 9.06 -88.47
N ARG A 345 -32.86 9.52 -87.35
CA ARG A 345 -32.30 9.29 -86.01
C ARG A 345 -32.19 7.77 -85.78
N LYS A 346 -30.98 7.31 -85.49
CA LYS A 346 -30.70 5.94 -85.05
C LYS A 346 -30.99 5.80 -83.56
#